data_AF-M7Y9Y6-F1
#
_entry.id   AF-M7Y9Y6-F1
#
_cell.length_a   1.000
_cell.length_b   1.000
_cell.length_c   1.000
_cell.angle_alpha   90.00
_cell.angle_beta   90.00
_cell.angle_gamma   90.00
#
_symmetry.space_group_name_H-M   'P 1'
#
loop_
_entity.id
_entity.type
_entity.pdbx_description
1 polymer ?
#
loop_
_entity_poly.entity_id
_entity_poly.type
_entity_poly.pdbx_seq_one_letter_code
_entity_poly.pdbx_strand_id
1 'polypeptide(L)'
;MYLTVESLSSSTCCHLEESAAVEAGLEDRIPQKDAWKPFWARGVDMVGYSINGLRTSTLPFEETGTARSTQMVRLAFGREETTRLLDACKENGVKLCSAMAAATLLAARQSKKLDSGQQETYSVATLINCRQFLEPALDDHNVGFFYSAITNTHKIHGEEGLWELAKRCHDSYISAKNSKKHLTDTADLNFLMCRAIENPQLTTASALRTALVSVFEEPATYDGLSGLQSKAGVEEYVGCATVHGIGPSIGVFDSVRDGQLDCACMYPSPLHSRKQIQEMFDKVKLILHEGCNAAAKPDITAIWNTAFPWAGPAPTLIDLIGSDADAAADEDA
;
A
#
# COMPACT_ATOMS: atom_id res chain seq x y z
N MET A 1 3.16 11.58 11.85
CA MET A 1 4.53 11.56 11.28
C MET A 1 5.09 12.96 11.42
N TYR A 2 5.79 13.27 12.52
CA TYR A 2 6.51 14.54 12.64
C TYR A 2 7.79 14.42 11.83
N LEU A 3 7.78 14.93 10.60
CA LEU A 3 8.99 15.21 9.86
C LEU A 3 9.45 16.59 10.31
N THR A 4 10.39 16.65 11.24
CA THR A 4 11.19 17.85 11.46
C THR A 4 12.03 18.07 10.19
N VAL A 5 11.58 18.99 9.34
CA VAL A 5 12.39 19.55 8.26
C VAL A 5 13.22 20.66 8.90
N GLU A 6 14.49 20.41 9.21
CA GLU A 6 15.44 21.49 9.51
C GLU A 6 15.73 22.22 8.19
N SER A 7 15.06 23.36 7.95
CA SER A 7 15.41 24.25 6.84
C SER A 7 16.57 25.15 7.24
N LEU A 8 17.69 25.06 6.51
CA LEU A 8 18.74 26.07 6.52
C LEU A 8 18.21 27.36 5.87
N SER A 9 18.13 28.46 6.62
CA SER A 9 17.69 29.76 6.09
C SER A 9 18.85 30.55 5.50
N SER A 10 18.60 31.20 4.36
CA SER A 10 19.37 32.35 3.89
C SER A 10 18.38 33.41 3.40
N SER A 11 18.52 34.61 3.95
CA SER A 11 17.58 35.72 3.98
C SER A 11 17.27 36.35 2.61
N THR A 12 16.08 36.97 2.45
CA THR A 12 15.89 38.43 2.21
C THR A 12 14.41 38.83 2.17
N CYS A 13 14.00 39.67 3.14
CA CYS A 13 12.98 40.74 3.23
C CYS A 13 11.59 40.71 2.52
N CYS A 14 11.31 39.85 1.53
CA CYS A 14 9.97 39.80 0.88
C CYS A 14 9.05 38.68 1.42
N HIS A 15 9.50 37.92 2.42
CA HIS A 15 8.93 36.63 2.82
C HIS A 15 7.94 36.65 4.00
N LEU A 16 7.48 37.80 4.50
CA LEU A 16 6.73 37.80 5.78
C LEU A 16 5.35 37.10 5.70
N GLU A 17 4.64 37.16 4.57
CA GLU A 17 3.36 36.42 4.39
C GLU A 17 3.59 34.95 3.99
N GLU A 18 4.63 34.67 3.20
CA GLU A 18 4.97 33.33 2.75
C GLU A 18 5.58 32.48 3.89
N SER A 19 6.35 33.10 4.78
CA SER A 19 6.96 32.49 5.97
C SER A 19 5.92 32.04 7.00
N ALA A 20 4.83 32.79 7.18
CA ALA A 20 3.76 32.43 8.12
C ALA A 20 2.96 31.21 7.62
N ALA A 21 2.82 31.07 6.31
CA ALA A 21 2.17 29.91 5.71
C ALA A 21 3.04 28.62 5.86
N VAL A 22 4.38 28.76 5.91
CA VAL A 22 5.32 27.63 6.06
C VAL A 22 5.36 27.09 7.50
N GLU A 23 4.95 27.85 8.52
CA GLU A 23 4.95 27.40 9.93
C GLU A 23 3.65 26.69 10.39
N ALA A 24 2.54 26.82 9.65
CA ALA A 24 1.27 26.22 10.04
C ALA A 24 1.25 24.69 9.78
N GLY A 25 0.70 23.93 10.72
CA GLY A 25 0.50 22.48 10.56
C GLY A 25 -0.40 22.18 9.37
N LEU A 26 -0.33 20.95 8.82
CA LEU A 26 -1.19 20.56 7.70
C LEU A 26 -2.67 20.81 8.02
N GLU A 27 -3.08 20.47 9.23
CA GLU A 27 -4.42 20.64 9.78
C GLU A 27 -4.89 22.10 9.84
N ASP A 28 -4.00 23.04 10.12
CA ASP A 28 -4.32 24.46 10.23
C ASP A 28 -4.59 25.09 8.86
N ARG A 29 -4.10 24.43 7.81
CA ARG A 29 -4.27 24.85 6.41
C ARG A 29 -5.47 24.20 5.73
N ILE A 30 -6.17 23.28 6.38
CA ILE A 30 -7.40 22.68 5.85
C ILE A 30 -8.54 23.68 6.05
N PRO A 31 -9.32 23.99 4.99
CA PRO A 31 -10.47 24.89 5.11
C PRO A 31 -11.42 24.43 6.21
N GLN A 32 -11.89 25.34 7.06
CA GLN A 32 -12.71 24.97 8.21
C GLN A 32 -13.97 24.17 7.82
N LYS A 33 -14.56 24.49 6.66
CA LYS A 33 -15.71 23.77 6.08
C LYS A 33 -15.41 22.30 5.74
N ASP A 34 -14.15 21.98 5.43
CA ASP A 34 -13.67 20.66 5.02
C ASP A 34 -13.02 19.89 6.18
N ALA A 35 -12.60 20.59 7.24
CA ALA A 35 -12.15 20.00 8.51
C ALA A 35 -13.30 19.78 9.52
N TRP A 36 -14.50 20.31 9.24
CA TRP A 36 -15.61 20.25 10.18
C TRP A 36 -16.15 18.83 10.35
N LYS A 37 -16.28 18.42 11.60
CA LYS A 37 -16.84 17.13 12.00
C LYS A 37 -17.55 17.27 13.35
N PRO A 38 -18.78 16.76 13.50
CA PRO A 38 -19.48 16.78 14.79
C PRO A 38 -18.65 16.09 15.88
N PHE A 39 -18.70 16.61 17.10
CA PHE A 39 -17.95 16.05 18.23
C PHE A 39 -18.24 14.56 18.48
N TRP A 40 -19.49 14.13 18.36
CA TRP A 40 -19.86 12.72 18.53
C TRP A 40 -19.24 11.83 17.45
N ALA A 41 -19.14 12.31 16.21
CA ALA A 41 -18.52 11.57 15.11
C ALA A 41 -17.01 11.44 15.34
N ARG A 42 -16.34 12.47 15.87
CA ARG A 42 -14.94 12.40 16.31
C ARG A 42 -14.76 11.33 17.40
N GLY A 43 -15.63 11.33 18.42
CA GLY A 43 -15.59 10.32 19.48
C GLY A 43 -15.76 8.89 18.96
N VAL A 44 -16.71 8.66 18.05
CA VAL A 44 -16.93 7.35 17.41
C VAL A 44 -15.70 6.91 16.60
N ASP A 45 -15.15 7.80 15.78
CA ASP A 45 -13.98 7.46 14.96
C ASP A 45 -12.74 7.22 15.82
N MET A 46 -12.50 8.01 16.88
CA MET A 46 -11.41 7.77 17.83
C MET A 46 -11.47 6.38 18.48
N VAL A 47 -12.67 5.98 18.93
CA VAL A 47 -12.91 4.64 19.48
C VAL A 47 -12.71 3.57 18.39
N GLY A 48 -13.24 3.81 17.19
CA GLY A 48 -13.08 2.92 16.04
C GLY A 48 -11.61 2.67 15.68
N TYR A 49 -10.82 3.74 15.55
CA TYR A 49 -9.38 3.66 15.27
C TYR A 49 -8.62 2.93 16.37
N SER A 50 -8.93 3.22 17.64
CA SER A 50 -8.29 2.56 18.78
C SER A 50 -8.59 1.05 18.81
N ILE A 51 -9.86 0.66 18.63
CA ILE A 51 -10.28 -0.75 18.62
C ILE A 51 -9.67 -1.47 17.41
N ASN A 52 -9.67 -0.82 16.24
CA ASN A 52 -9.08 -1.40 15.04
C ASN A 52 -7.57 -1.62 15.22
N GLY A 53 -6.84 -0.65 15.78
CA GLY A 53 -5.41 -0.80 16.04
C GLY A 53 -5.07 -1.96 16.98
N LEU A 54 -5.94 -2.27 17.94
CA LEU A 54 -5.77 -3.43 18.85
C LEU A 54 -6.17 -4.77 18.22
N ARG A 55 -7.12 -4.76 17.26
CA ARG A 55 -7.63 -5.97 16.60
C ARG A 55 -6.87 -6.35 15.34
N THR A 56 -6.05 -5.46 14.80
CA THR A 56 -5.31 -5.72 13.57
C THR A 56 -4.07 -6.57 13.82
N SER A 57 -3.91 -7.59 13.00
CA SER A 57 -2.70 -8.37 12.86
C SER A 57 -1.59 -7.55 12.21
N THR A 58 -0.35 -7.83 12.60
CA THR A 58 0.89 -7.36 11.95
C THR A 58 1.74 -8.55 11.55
N LEU A 59 2.90 -8.32 10.94
CA LEU A 59 3.94 -9.34 10.91
C LEU A 59 4.37 -9.68 12.35
N PRO A 60 4.79 -10.93 12.63
CA PRO A 60 5.36 -11.28 13.92
C PRO A 60 6.55 -10.36 14.25
N PHE A 61 6.57 -9.81 15.44
CA PHE A 61 7.69 -8.98 15.91
C PHE A 61 8.85 -9.88 16.33
N GLU A 62 10.05 -9.56 15.87
CA GLU A 62 11.26 -10.26 16.30
C GLU A 62 11.77 -9.70 17.62
N GLU A 63 11.87 -8.38 17.73
CA GLU A 63 12.39 -7.72 18.93
C GLU A 63 11.55 -6.49 19.32
N THR A 64 10.99 -6.52 20.53
CA THR A 64 10.16 -5.43 21.08
C THR A 64 10.84 -4.78 22.28
N GLY A 65 10.55 -3.49 22.52
CA GLY A 65 11.05 -2.78 23.71
C GLY A 65 12.49 -2.26 23.61
N THR A 66 13.16 -2.40 22.46
CA THR A 66 14.51 -1.89 22.22
C THR A 66 14.52 -0.66 21.33
N ALA A 67 15.64 0.06 21.31
CA ALA A 67 15.85 1.20 20.43
C ALA A 67 15.79 0.73 18.97
N ARG A 68 15.07 1.48 18.13
CA ARG A 68 14.83 1.12 16.73
C ARG A 68 15.49 2.10 15.79
N SER A 69 15.89 1.60 14.64
CA SER A 69 16.27 2.39 13.48
C SER A 69 15.41 2.00 12.28
N THR A 70 15.38 2.86 11.27
CA THR A 70 14.74 2.50 10.00
C THR A 70 15.75 1.82 9.10
N GLN A 71 15.35 0.69 8.53
CA GLN A 71 16.05 0.00 7.46
C GLN A 71 15.16 -0.09 6.21
N MET A 72 15.76 -0.54 5.10
CA MET A 72 15.12 -0.56 3.79
C MET A 72 15.44 -1.86 3.06
N VAL A 73 14.44 -2.40 2.36
CA VAL A 73 14.64 -3.29 1.21
C VAL A 73 14.08 -2.62 -0.04
N ARG A 74 14.56 -2.99 -1.22
CA ARG A 74 14.09 -2.45 -2.51
C ARG A 74 13.27 -3.51 -3.24
N LEU A 75 12.13 -3.09 -3.76
CA LEU A 75 11.31 -3.84 -4.70
C LEU A 75 11.28 -3.06 -6.01
N ALA A 76 11.79 -3.66 -7.08
CA ALA A 76 11.84 -3.01 -8.40
C ALA A 76 11.30 -3.91 -9.51
N PHE A 77 10.71 -3.30 -10.52
CA PHE A 77 10.22 -3.93 -11.73
C PHE A 77 10.89 -3.31 -12.97
N GLY A 78 11.20 -4.16 -13.95
CA GLY A 78 11.70 -3.68 -15.24
C GLY A 78 10.63 -2.88 -16.00
N ARG A 79 11.00 -2.23 -17.10
CA ARG A 79 10.08 -1.39 -17.90
C ARG A 79 8.85 -2.18 -18.35
N GLU A 80 9.06 -3.34 -18.97
CA GLU A 80 7.96 -4.17 -19.47
C GLU A 80 7.06 -4.68 -18.34
N GLU A 81 7.65 -5.13 -17.24
CA GLU A 81 6.90 -5.59 -16.06
C GLU A 81 6.09 -4.46 -15.44
N THR A 82 6.67 -3.25 -15.38
CA THR A 82 6.00 -2.04 -14.89
C THR A 82 4.81 -1.69 -15.78
N THR A 83 4.99 -1.68 -17.10
CA THR A 83 3.90 -1.44 -18.06
C THR A 83 2.79 -2.46 -17.86
N ARG A 84 3.11 -3.76 -17.84
CA ARG A 84 2.12 -4.83 -17.60
C ARG A 84 1.37 -4.64 -16.28
N LEU A 85 2.07 -4.27 -15.20
CA LEU A 85 1.45 -4.05 -13.90
C LEU A 85 0.50 -2.85 -13.91
N LEU A 86 0.90 -1.73 -14.52
CA LEU A 86 0.06 -0.54 -14.62
C LEU A 86 -1.15 -0.78 -15.53
N ASP A 87 -0.98 -1.50 -16.64
CA ASP A 87 -2.07 -1.90 -17.53
C ASP A 87 -3.06 -2.81 -16.81
N ALA A 88 -2.58 -3.82 -16.08
CA ALA A 88 -3.45 -4.71 -15.30
C ALA A 88 -4.21 -3.95 -14.19
N CYS A 89 -3.57 -2.97 -13.53
CA CYS A 89 -4.27 -2.10 -12.58
C CYS A 89 -5.42 -1.35 -13.26
N LYS A 90 -5.16 -0.77 -14.44
CA LYS A 90 -6.16 -0.04 -15.25
C LYS A 90 -7.30 -0.94 -15.71
N GLU A 91 -7.01 -2.14 -16.20
CA GLU A 91 -8.01 -3.13 -16.64
C GLU A 91 -8.94 -3.55 -15.48
N ASN A 92 -8.38 -3.66 -14.28
CA ASN A 92 -9.15 -4.01 -13.08
C ASN A 92 -9.81 -2.79 -12.40
N GLY A 93 -9.62 -1.58 -12.94
CA GLY A 93 -10.20 -0.35 -12.40
C GLY A 93 -9.66 0.05 -11.02
N VAL A 94 -8.39 -0.25 -10.75
CA VAL A 94 -7.72 0.05 -9.46
C VAL A 94 -6.43 0.85 -9.70
N LYS A 95 -5.95 1.52 -8.64
CA LYS A 95 -4.62 2.17 -8.65
C LYS A 95 -3.53 1.20 -8.19
N LEU A 96 -2.28 1.48 -8.59
CA LEU A 96 -1.09 0.71 -8.20
C LEU A 96 -0.99 0.51 -6.67
N CYS A 97 -1.29 1.56 -5.91
CA CYS A 97 -1.28 1.51 -4.45
C CYS A 97 -2.23 0.45 -3.86
N SER A 98 -3.37 0.21 -4.52
CA SER A 98 -4.34 -0.80 -4.10
C SER A 98 -3.85 -2.21 -4.40
N ALA A 99 -3.22 -2.40 -5.57
CA ALA A 99 -2.58 -3.67 -5.93
C ALA A 99 -1.40 -3.99 -4.98
N MET A 100 -0.56 -2.99 -4.69
CA MET A 100 0.56 -3.11 -3.75
C MET A 100 0.07 -3.45 -2.33
N ALA A 101 -0.95 -2.75 -1.84
CA ALA A 101 -1.56 -3.04 -0.55
C ALA A 101 -2.10 -4.47 -0.51
N ALA A 102 -2.92 -4.87 -1.48
CA ALA A 102 -3.50 -6.21 -1.57
C ALA A 102 -2.44 -7.31 -1.60
N ALA A 103 -1.42 -7.17 -2.45
CA ALA A 103 -0.31 -8.12 -2.51
C ALA A 103 0.45 -8.20 -1.17
N THR A 104 0.64 -7.08 -0.48
CA THR A 104 1.26 -7.05 0.85
C THR A 104 0.41 -7.76 1.90
N LEU A 105 -0.91 -7.56 1.89
CA LEU A 105 -1.83 -8.26 2.80
C LEU A 105 -1.81 -9.78 2.57
N LEU A 106 -1.85 -10.22 1.31
CA LEU A 106 -1.75 -11.63 0.93
C LEU A 106 -0.40 -12.23 1.34
N ALA A 107 0.70 -11.56 1.05
CA ALA A 107 2.05 -12.01 1.42
C ALA A 107 2.21 -12.15 2.95
N ALA A 108 1.68 -11.19 3.72
CA ALA A 108 1.69 -11.26 5.19
C ALA A 108 0.82 -12.40 5.74
N ARG A 109 -0.35 -12.65 5.13
CA ARG A 109 -1.19 -13.80 5.50
C ARG A 109 -0.50 -15.13 5.18
N GLN A 110 0.17 -15.22 4.04
CA GLN A 110 0.92 -16.41 3.59
C GLN A 110 2.24 -16.62 4.36
N SER A 111 2.80 -15.58 5.00
CA SER A 111 3.99 -15.74 5.85
C SER A 111 3.68 -16.42 7.18
N LYS A 112 2.39 -16.53 7.55
CA LYS A 112 1.95 -17.16 8.78
C LYS A 112 1.40 -18.56 8.53
N LYS A 113 1.81 -19.51 9.36
CA LYS A 113 1.29 -20.88 9.38
C LYS A 113 -0.03 -20.91 10.14
N LEU A 114 -1.10 -20.48 9.48
CA LEU A 114 -2.45 -20.51 10.04
C LEU A 114 -3.25 -21.67 9.43
N ASP A 115 -4.13 -22.27 10.21
CA ASP A 115 -4.97 -23.37 9.75
C ASP A 115 -5.94 -22.92 8.64
N SER A 116 -6.39 -23.88 7.84
CA SER A 116 -7.40 -23.64 6.80
C SER A 116 -8.64 -22.99 7.40
N GLY A 117 -9.08 -21.86 6.83
CA GLY A 117 -10.23 -21.09 7.31
C GLY A 117 -9.96 -20.06 8.42
N GLN A 118 -8.74 -19.98 8.97
CA GLN A 118 -8.40 -18.90 9.89
C GLN A 118 -8.20 -17.59 9.12
N GLN A 119 -8.92 -16.54 9.53
CA GLN A 119 -8.82 -15.20 8.93
C GLN A 119 -7.97 -14.27 9.80
N GLU A 120 -7.33 -13.28 9.17
CA GLU A 120 -6.67 -12.18 9.87
C GLU A 120 -7.19 -10.84 9.38
N THR A 121 -7.19 -9.85 10.29
CA THR A 121 -7.57 -8.48 9.94
C THR A 121 -6.31 -7.62 9.85
N TYR A 122 -6.03 -7.06 8.69
CA TYR A 122 -4.90 -6.16 8.49
C TYR A 122 -5.37 -4.72 8.27
N SER A 123 -4.56 -3.75 8.67
CA SER A 123 -4.81 -2.33 8.41
C SER A 123 -3.84 -1.80 7.35
N VAL A 124 -4.35 -0.95 6.47
CA VAL A 124 -3.61 -0.25 5.41
C VAL A 124 -3.79 1.25 5.61
N ALA A 125 -2.68 2.00 5.53
CA ALA A 125 -2.70 3.46 5.54
C ALA A 125 -2.39 4.00 4.12
N THR A 126 -3.39 4.58 3.45
CA THR A 126 -3.20 5.21 2.14
C THR A 126 -2.93 6.69 2.33
N LEU A 127 -1.77 7.17 1.87
CA LEU A 127 -1.35 8.57 1.97
C LEU A 127 -1.87 9.37 0.77
N ILE A 128 -2.68 10.39 1.06
CA ILE A 128 -3.32 11.28 0.09
C ILE A 128 -2.57 12.61 0.08
N ASN A 129 -2.13 13.05 -1.10
CA ASN A 129 -1.53 14.39 -1.25
C ASN A 129 -2.61 15.45 -1.03
N CYS A 130 -2.45 16.25 0.03
CA CYS A 130 -3.42 17.23 0.46
C CYS A 130 -3.23 18.61 -0.18
N ARG A 131 -2.13 18.88 -0.90
CA ARG A 131 -1.75 20.22 -1.39
C ARG A 131 -2.88 21.01 -2.06
N GLN A 132 -3.64 20.35 -2.94
CA GLN A 132 -4.75 20.96 -3.67
C GLN A 132 -5.99 21.27 -2.81
N PHE A 133 -6.06 20.74 -1.58
CA PHE A 133 -7.17 20.93 -0.65
C PHE A 133 -6.87 21.95 0.45
N LEU A 134 -5.66 22.52 0.47
CA LEU A 134 -5.26 23.52 1.46
C LEU A 134 -5.67 24.93 1.03
N GLU A 135 -5.76 25.84 1.99
CA GLU A 135 -5.98 27.28 1.75
C GLU A 135 -4.78 28.10 2.29
N PRO A 136 -3.99 28.76 1.42
CA PRO A 136 -3.99 28.63 -0.04
C PRO A 136 -3.51 27.25 -0.49
N ALA A 137 -3.96 26.84 -1.68
CA ALA A 137 -3.50 25.62 -2.33
C ALA A 137 -2.00 25.70 -2.59
N LEU A 138 -1.32 24.57 -2.44
CA LEU A 138 0.13 24.47 -2.61
C LEU A 138 0.48 23.74 -3.90
N ASP A 139 1.69 23.96 -4.39
CA ASP A 139 2.27 23.22 -5.50
C ASP A 139 3.58 22.52 -5.09
N ASP A 140 4.31 21.97 -6.06
CA ASP A 140 5.51 21.19 -5.81
C ASP A 140 6.74 22.05 -5.45
N HIS A 141 6.67 23.38 -5.56
CA HIS A 141 7.71 24.28 -5.04
C HIS A 141 7.63 24.42 -3.52
N ASN A 142 6.49 24.09 -2.92
CA ASN A 142 6.34 24.06 -1.47
C ASN A 142 6.92 22.77 -0.91
N VAL A 143 8.13 22.89 -0.35
CA VAL A 143 8.84 21.80 0.32
C VAL A 143 8.15 21.47 1.65
N GLY A 144 7.78 20.21 1.82
CA GLY A 144 7.14 19.74 3.05
C GLY A 144 6.34 18.45 2.86
N PHE A 145 5.88 17.90 3.99
CA PHE A 145 5.03 16.70 4.00
C PHE A 145 3.56 17.09 4.08
N PHE A 146 2.94 17.26 2.91
CA PHE A 146 1.54 17.66 2.80
C PHE A 146 0.62 16.46 2.51
N TYR A 147 0.81 15.36 3.24
CA TYR A 147 0.01 14.15 3.09
C TYR A 147 -0.81 13.87 4.34
N SER A 148 -2.04 13.41 4.15
CA SER A 148 -2.85 12.81 5.22
C SER A 148 -3.10 11.33 4.95
N ALA A 149 -3.35 10.56 6.00
CA ALA A 149 -3.58 9.13 5.91
C ALA A 149 -5.08 8.81 5.98
N ILE A 150 -5.55 7.99 5.05
CA ILE A 150 -6.79 7.23 5.21
C ILE A 150 -6.42 5.83 5.70
N THR A 151 -7.03 5.38 6.80
CA THR A 151 -6.81 4.02 7.31
C THR A 151 -8.03 3.13 7.08
N ASN A 152 -7.81 1.95 6.52
CA ASN A 152 -8.84 0.96 6.25
C ASN A 152 -8.40 -0.41 6.75
N THR A 153 -9.35 -1.22 7.22
CA THR A 153 -9.10 -2.59 7.67
C THR A 153 -9.70 -3.62 6.72
N HIS A 154 -8.99 -4.71 6.50
CA HIS A 154 -9.35 -5.77 5.58
C HIS A 154 -9.18 -7.13 6.24
N LYS A 155 -10.23 -7.97 6.19
CA LYS A 155 -10.20 -9.36 6.63
C LYS A 155 -9.71 -10.24 5.49
N ILE A 156 -8.67 -11.03 5.74
CA ILE A 156 -7.98 -11.88 4.76
C ILE A 156 -8.10 -13.34 5.21
N HIS A 157 -8.70 -14.16 4.36
CA HIS A 157 -8.94 -15.58 4.60
C HIS A 157 -7.80 -16.45 4.04
N GLY A 158 -7.10 -15.95 3.02
CA GLY A 158 -5.97 -16.62 2.36
C GLY A 158 -6.33 -17.24 1.01
N GLU A 159 -7.60 -17.20 0.62
CA GLU A 159 -8.12 -17.71 -0.66
C GLU A 159 -8.43 -16.59 -1.65
N GLU A 160 -8.35 -15.32 -1.22
CA GLU A 160 -8.66 -14.18 -2.07
C GLU A 160 -7.69 -14.03 -3.24
N GLY A 161 -8.23 -13.76 -4.43
CA GLY A 161 -7.43 -13.37 -5.58
C GLY A 161 -6.88 -11.94 -5.44
N LEU A 162 -5.71 -11.68 -6.04
CA LEU A 162 -5.06 -10.36 -5.99
C LEU A 162 -6.02 -9.23 -6.38
N TRP A 163 -6.65 -9.34 -7.54
CA TRP A 163 -7.42 -8.24 -8.13
C TRP A 163 -8.76 -8.01 -7.40
N GLU A 164 -9.39 -9.08 -6.89
CA GLU A 164 -10.55 -8.97 -6.02
C GLU A 164 -10.20 -8.19 -4.75
N LEU A 165 -9.09 -8.55 -4.10
CA LEU A 165 -8.62 -7.86 -2.91
C LEU A 165 -8.19 -6.42 -3.21
N ALA A 166 -7.50 -6.19 -4.32
CA ALA A 166 -7.08 -4.86 -4.76
C ALA A 166 -8.28 -3.95 -4.97
N LYS A 167 -9.35 -4.45 -5.60
CA LYS A 167 -10.60 -3.71 -5.78
C LYS A 167 -11.25 -3.38 -4.45
N ARG A 168 -11.29 -4.33 -3.51
CA ARG A 168 -11.80 -4.09 -2.16
C ARG A 168 -10.99 -3.03 -1.40
N CYS A 169 -9.66 -3.06 -1.51
CA CYS A 169 -8.79 -2.01 -0.96
C CYS A 169 -9.09 -0.66 -1.61
N HIS A 170 -9.20 -0.64 -2.95
CA HIS A 170 -9.46 0.55 -3.75
C HIS A 170 -10.78 1.23 -3.37
N ASP A 171 -11.87 0.48 -3.42
CA ASP A 171 -13.22 0.97 -3.12
C ASP A 171 -13.29 1.53 -1.68
N SER A 172 -12.60 0.89 -0.74
CA SER A 172 -12.59 1.31 0.67
C SER A 172 -11.93 2.67 0.88
N TYR A 173 -10.73 2.91 0.32
CA TYR A 173 -10.08 4.21 0.50
C TYR A 173 -10.70 5.29 -0.38
N ILE A 174 -11.18 4.97 -1.59
CA ILE A 174 -11.87 5.92 -2.46
C ILE A 174 -13.17 6.39 -1.80
N SER A 175 -13.96 5.48 -1.23
CA SER A 175 -15.17 5.86 -0.48
C SER A 175 -14.82 6.79 0.67
N ALA A 176 -13.78 6.50 1.44
CA ALA A 176 -13.33 7.34 2.54
C ALA A 176 -12.82 8.71 2.05
N LYS A 177 -12.09 8.75 0.93
CA LYS A 177 -11.59 9.97 0.29
C LYS A 177 -12.75 10.85 -0.18
N ASN A 178 -13.76 10.26 -0.82
CA ASN A 178 -14.97 10.94 -1.28
C ASN A 178 -15.79 11.50 -0.12
N SER A 179 -15.76 10.85 1.05
CA SER A 179 -16.30 11.38 2.31
C SER A 179 -15.37 12.35 3.03
N LYS A 180 -14.28 12.81 2.40
CA LYS A 180 -13.28 13.75 2.93
C LYS A 180 -12.56 13.28 4.20
N LYS A 181 -12.49 11.96 4.47
CA LYS A 181 -11.82 11.44 5.68
C LYS A 181 -10.34 11.83 5.78
N HIS A 182 -9.65 11.92 4.65
CA HIS A 182 -8.27 12.44 4.58
C HIS A 182 -8.11 13.90 5.06
N LEU A 183 -9.21 14.65 5.21
CA LEU A 183 -9.19 16.01 5.75
C LEU A 183 -9.78 16.02 7.17
N THR A 184 -10.95 15.42 7.35
CA THR A 184 -11.70 15.48 8.62
C THR A 184 -11.06 14.69 9.75
N ASP A 185 -10.32 13.62 9.42
CA ASP A 185 -9.79 12.69 10.42
C ASP A 185 -8.32 12.96 10.76
N THR A 186 -7.66 13.89 10.07
CA THR A 186 -6.23 14.22 10.26
C THR A 186 -5.92 14.57 11.72
N ALA A 187 -6.71 15.45 12.33
CA ALA A 187 -6.52 15.85 13.73
C ALA A 187 -6.79 14.69 14.71
N ASP A 188 -7.83 13.89 14.46
CA ASP A 188 -8.18 12.73 15.29
C ASP A 188 -7.03 11.69 15.27
N LEU A 189 -6.49 11.40 14.08
CA LEU A 189 -5.37 10.47 13.89
C LEU A 189 -4.07 11.01 14.50
N ASN A 190 -3.74 12.30 14.31
CA ASN A 190 -2.57 12.92 14.92
C ASN A 190 -2.65 12.86 16.45
N PHE A 191 -3.81 13.17 17.02
CA PHE A 191 -4.04 13.06 18.46
C PHE A 191 -3.82 11.62 18.96
N LEU A 192 -4.41 10.62 18.30
CA LEU A 192 -4.22 9.21 18.67
C LEU A 192 -2.76 8.78 18.56
N MET A 193 -2.04 9.24 17.53
CA MET A 193 -0.62 8.96 17.39
C MET A 193 0.18 9.56 18.55
N CYS A 194 -0.06 10.81 18.92
CA CYS A 194 0.58 11.44 20.08
C CYS A 194 0.30 10.67 21.38
N ARG A 195 -0.97 10.25 21.60
CA ARG A 195 -1.32 9.46 22.79
C ARG A 195 -0.61 8.12 22.83
N ALA A 196 -0.46 7.44 21.71
CA ALA A 196 0.28 6.19 21.65
C ALA A 196 1.80 6.38 21.80
N ILE A 197 2.37 7.51 21.37
CA ILE A 197 3.78 7.86 21.68
C ILE A 197 3.97 8.03 23.19
N GLU A 198 3.08 8.79 23.83
CA GLU A 198 3.10 9.02 25.29
C GLU A 198 2.84 7.73 26.08
N ASN A 199 2.04 6.81 25.51
CA ASN A 199 1.57 5.59 26.16
C ASN A 199 1.70 4.39 25.21
N PRO A 200 2.92 3.87 24.97
CA PRO A 200 3.16 2.79 24.01
C PRO A 200 2.31 1.54 24.24
N GLN A 201 1.94 1.26 25.49
CA GLN A 201 1.07 0.15 25.90
C GLN A 201 -0.34 0.18 25.28
N LEU A 202 -0.75 1.30 24.67
CA LEU A 202 -1.97 1.41 23.88
C LEU A 202 -1.87 0.72 22.51
N THR A 203 -0.69 0.21 22.16
CA THR A 203 -0.44 -0.55 20.93
C THR A 203 -0.03 -1.98 21.24
N THR A 204 -0.31 -2.89 20.31
CA THR A 204 0.05 -4.30 20.43
C THR A 204 1.54 -4.46 20.75
N ALA A 205 1.85 -5.19 21.82
CA ALA A 205 3.21 -5.42 22.32
C ALA A 205 4.05 -4.15 22.54
N SER A 206 3.39 -3.00 22.77
CA SER A 206 4.04 -1.69 22.85
C SER A 206 4.89 -1.37 21.61
N ALA A 207 4.51 -1.92 20.46
CA ALA A 207 5.30 -1.87 19.23
C ALA A 207 5.11 -0.54 18.46
N LEU A 208 4.19 0.33 18.89
CA LEU A 208 3.85 1.57 18.20
C LEU A 208 3.47 1.34 16.72
N ARG A 209 2.89 0.17 16.41
CA ARG A 209 2.42 -0.18 15.07
C ARG A 209 0.92 0.08 14.96
N THR A 210 0.50 0.82 13.94
CA THR A 210 -0.91 1.21 13.71
C THR A 210 -1.51 0.62 12.43
N ALA A 211 -0.67 0.09 11.54
CA ALA A 211 -1.06 -0.57 10.31
C ALA A 211 0.01 -1.59 9.89
N LEU A 212 -0.35 -2.51 8.98
CA LEU A 212 0.64 -3.38 8.35
C LEU A 212 1.52 -2.58 7.39
N VAL A 213 0.89 -1.84 6.47
CA VAL A 213 1.58 -1.14 5.39
C VAL A 213 0.99 0.25 5.16
N SER A 214 1.85 1.21 4.80
CA SER A 214 1.43 2.45 4.14
C SER A 214 1.86 2.51 2.69
N VAL A 215 0.99 3.05 1.85
CA VAL A 215 1.20 3.26 0.41
C VAL A 215 0.78 4.69 0.05
N PHE A 216 1.40 5.29 -0.97
CA PHE A 216 0.98 6.58 -1.52
C PHE A 216 -0.13 6.37 -2.55
N GLU A 217 -1.12 7.25 -2.62
CA GLU A 217 -2.22 7.11 -3.59
C GLU A 217 -1.71 7.07 -5.04
N GLU A 218 -0.75 7.93 -5.34
CA GLU A 218 -0.12 8.08 -6.64
C GLU A 218 1.40 7.91 -6.50
N PRO A 219 2.05 7.11 -7.36
CA PRO A 219 3.51 7.03 -7.40
C PRO A 219 4.11 8.36 -7.84
N ALA A 220 5.27 8.71 -7.30
CA ALA A 220 6.06 9.81 -7.84
C ALA A 220 6.58 9.44 -9.24
N THR A 221 6.32 10.25 -10.26
CA THR A 221 6.78 9.99 -11.63
C THR A 221 7.92 10.92 -12.01
N TYR A 222 8.99 10.33 -12.52
CA TYR A 222 10.27 10.99 -12.80
C TYR A 222 10.75 10.58 -14.18
N ASP A 223 10.26 11.26 -15.21
CA ASP A 223 10.66 11.02 -16.61
C ASP A 223 11.74 12.00 -17.05
N GLY A 224 12.79 11.50 -17.71
CA GLY A 224 13.85 12.33 -18.29
C GLY A 224 14.82 12.94 -17.26
N LEU A 225 14.73 12.52 -16.00
CA LEU A 225 15.63 12.96 -14.92
C LEU A 225 17.02 12.32 -14.98
N SER A 226 17.19 11.22 -15.72
CA SER A 226 18.48 10.54 -15.91
C SER A 226 19.56 11.48 -16.46
N GLY A 227 19.20 12.38 -17.39
CA GLY A 227 20.12 13.39 -17.91
C GLY A 227 20.51 14.46 -16.90
N LEU A 228 19.59 14.85 -16.00
CA LEU A 228 19.86 15.80 -14.92
C LEU A 228 20.71 15.16 -13.81
N GLN A 229 20.37 13.93 -13.45
CA GLN A 229 21.06 13.11 -12.45
C GLN A 229 22.54 12.92 -12.82
N SER A 230 22.82 12.56 -14.07
CA SER A 230 24.20 12.42 -14.58
C SER A 230 24.97 13.73 -14.50
N LYS A 231 24.35 14.85 -14.89
CA LYS A 231 24.97 16.19 -14.79
C LYS A 231 25.25 16.61 -13.34
N ALA A 232 24.40 16.21 -12.42
CA ALA A 232 24.56 16.47 -10.99
C ALA A 232 25.57 15.54 -10.30
N GLY A 233 26.09 14.52 -10.99
CA GLY A 233 26.99 13.52 -10.40
C GLY A 233 26.31 12.63 -9.35
N VAL A 234 24.98 12.50 -9.40
CA VAL A 234 24.20 11.70 -8.45
C VAL A 234 24.08 10.28 -8.99
N GLU A 235 24.61 9.28 -8.29
CA GLU A 235 24.53 7.87 -8.72
C GLU A 235 23.15 7.28 -8.48
N GLU A 236 22.57 7.57 -7.31
CA GLU A 236 21.27 7.07 -6.90
C GLU A 236 20.60 8.07 -5.94
N TYR A 237 19.28 8.13 -5.99
CA TYR A 237 18.46 8.80 -4.99
C TYR A 237 17.26 7.92 -4.63
N VAL A 238 16.80 8.05 -3.40
CA VAL A 238 15.65 7.31 -2.87
C VAL A 238 14.77 8.28 -2.09
N GLY A 239 13.48 8.32 -2.44
CA GLY A 239 12.47 8.99 -1.63
C GLY A 239 12.10 8.10 -0.44
N CYS A 240 12.24 8.60 0.78
CA CYS A 240 11.89 7.83 1.98
C CYS A 240 11.58 8.74 3.16
N ALA A 241 10.96 8.16 4.19
CA ALA A 241 10.84 8.76 5.51
C ALA A 241 11.14 7.73 6.60
N THR A 242 11.39 8.21 7.80
CA THR A 242 11.60 7.35 8.96
C THR A 242 10.30 6.65 9.38
N VAL A 243 10.40 5.36 9.69
CA VAL A 243 9.26 4.51 10.12
C VAL A 243 9.51 3.80 11.46
N HIS A 244 10.59 4.13 12.16
CA HIS A 244 10.94 3.54 13.46
C HIS A 244 10.16 4.13 14.65
N GLY A 245 9.63 5.35 14.51
CA GLY A 245 8.62 5.93 15.39
C GLY A 245 7.23 5.35 15.14
N ILE A 246 6.18 5.89 15.76
CA ILE A 246 4.81 5.39 15.58
C ILE A 246 4.34 5.41 14.12
N GLY A 247 3.69 4.33 13.67
CA GLY A 247 3.16 4.26 12.32
C GLY A 247 2.98 2.83 11.81
N PRO A 248 2.93 2.61 10.49
CA PRO A 248 2.82 1.28 9.91
C PRO A 248 4.07 0.41 10.19
N SER A 249 3.93 -0.91 10.09
CA SER A 249 5.07 -1.83 10.11
C SER A 249 5.97 -1.66 8.88
N ILE A 250 5.39 -1.29 7.74
CA ILE A 250 6.09 -1.11 6.47
C ILE A 250 5.64 0.19 5.81
N GLY A 251 6.57 1.04 5.39
CA GLY A 251 6.27 2.18 4.51
C GLY A 251 6.77 1.90 3.10
N VAL A 252 5.88 1.87 2.12
CA VAL A 252 6.23 1.74 0.69
C VAL A 252 6.28 3.12 0.07
N PHE A 253 7.45 3.51 -0.41
CA PHE A 253 7.68 4.75 -1.15
C PHE A 253 7.96 4.41 -2.60
N ASP A 254 6.93 4.47 -3.43
CA ASP A 254 6.96 4.08 -4.83
C ASP A 254 7.24 5.26 -5.77
N SER A 255 8.02 4.97 -6.79
CA SER A 255 8.37 5.91 -7.85
C SER A 255 8.45 5.21 -9.19
N VAL A 256 7.99 5.86 -10.25
CA VAL A 256 8.21 5.42 -11.63
C VAL A 256 9.28 6.30 -12.24
N ARG A 257 10.43 5.71 -12.57
CA ARG A 257 11.62 6.38 -13.11
C ARG A 257 11.92 5.86 -14.49
N ASP A 258 11.84 6.73 -15.50
CA ASP A 258 12.01 6.36 -16.91
C ASP A 258 11.21 5.08 -17.27
N GLY A 259 9.98 4.95 -16.76
CA GLY A 259 9.10 3.80 -16.97
C GLY A 259 9.39 2.54 -16.13
N GLN A 260 10.29 2.59 -15.15
CA GLN A 260 10.55 1.50 -14.21
C GLN A 260 10.00 1.82 -12.83
N LEU A 261 9.21 0.92 -12.24
CA LEU A 261 8.75 1.04 -10.87
C LEU A 261 9.86 0.64 -9.89
N ASP A 262 10.21 1.56 -9.00
CA ASP A 262 11.10 1.34 -7.86
C ASP A 262 10.41 1.74 -6.57
N CYS A 263 10.34 0.80 -5.64
CA CYS A 263 9.74 0.95 -4.33
C CYS A 263 10.81 0.80 -3.24
N ALA A 264 10.98 1.85 -2.45
CA ALA A 264 11.73 1.78 -1.20
C ALA A 264 10.79 1.32 -0.08
N CYS A 265 11.05 0.12 0.44
CA CYS A 265 10.23 -0.51 1.46
C CYS A 265 10.91 -0.39 2.82
N MET A 266 10.50 0.64 3.56
CA MET A 266 11.08 1.02 4.84
C MET A 266 10.42 0.23 5.99
N TYR A 267 11.20 -0.20 6.97
CA TYR A 267 10.70 -0.92 8.14
C TYR A 267 11.51 -0.60 9.43
N PRO A 268 10.91 -0.75 10.62
CA PRO A 268 11.60 -0.63 11.91
C PRO A 268 12.43 -1.88 12.20
N SER A 269 13.73 -1.72 12.43
CA SER A 269 14.65 -2.76 12.92
C SER A 269 15.06 -2.42 14.36
N PRO A 270 15.24 -3.40 15.27
CA PRO A 270 15.11 -4.86 15.09
C PRO A 270 13.68 -5.39 15.26
N LEU A 271 12.65 -4.52 15.22
CA LEU A 271 11.24 -4.97 15.32
C LEU A 271 10.88 -5.99 14.23
N HIS A 272 11.38 -5.76 13.01
CA HIS A 272 11.40 -6.71 11.91
C HIS A 272 12.84 -6.88 11.41
N SER A 273 13.26 -8.11 11.08
CA SER A 273 14.56 -8.30 10.42
C SER A 273 14.51 -8.02 8.93
N ARG A 274 15.69 -7.74 8.38
CA ARG A 274 15.89 -7.67 6.93
C ARG A 274 15.44 -8.94 6.21
N LYS A 275 15.69 -10.11 6.80
CA LYS A 275 15.30 -11.40 6.23
C LYS A 275 13.78 -11.50 6.13
N GLN A 276 13.06 -11.24 7.22
CA GLN A 276 11.60 -11.29 7.27
C GLN A 276 10.97 -10.35 6.22
N ILE A 277 11.47 -9.12 6.13
CA ILE A 277 10.92 -8.11 5.20
C ILE A 277 11.29 -8.43 3.75
N GLN A 278 12.50 -8.91 3.47
CA GLN A 278 12.90 -9.33 2.12
C GLN A 278 12.03 -10.51 1.63
N GLU A 279 11.87 -11.56 2.44
CA GLU A 279 11.05 -12.72 2.08
C GLU A 279 9.57 -12.32 1.84
N MET A 280 9.07 -11.34 2.57
CA MET A 280 7.73 -10.80 2.37
C MET A 280 7.63 -10.04 1.04
N PHE A 281 8.59 -9.18 0.71
CA PHE A 281 8.56 -8.44 -0.56
C PHE A 281 8.88 -9.28 -1.80
N ASP A 282 9.66 -10.35 -1.65
CA ASP A 282 9.85 -11.34 -2.71
C ASP A 282 8.51 -12.02 -3.07
N LYS A 283 7.68 -12.33 -2.04
CA LYS A 283 6.32 -12.83 -2.25
C LYS A 283 5.39 -11.77 -2.85
N VAL A 284 5.46 -10.52 -2.40
CA VAL A 284 4.69 -9.41 -3.00
C VAL A 284 5.01 -9.30 -4.49
N LYS A 285 6.29 -9.34 -4.86
CA LYS A 285 6.71 -9.31 -6.27
C LYS A 285 6.11 -10.46 -7.06
N LEU A 286 6.17 -11.68 -6.51
CA LEU A 286 5.62 -12.87 -7.13
C LEU A 286 4.09 -12.74 -7.35
N ILE A 287 3.35 -12.34 -6.31
CA ILE A 287 1.89 -12.18 -6.39
C ILE A 287 1.50 -11.15 -7.46
N LEU A 288 2.18 -10.00 -7.50
CA LEU A 288 1.94 -8.97 -8.52
C LEU A 288 2.24 -9.49 -9.92
N HIS A 289 3.37 -10.17 -10.10
CA HIS A 289 3.78 -10.75 -11.38
C HIS A 289 2.78 -11.82 -11.88
N GLU A 290 2.38 -12.75 -11.01
CA GLU A 290 1.39 -13.79 -11.33
C GLU A 290 0.02 -13.19 -11.66
N GLY A 291 -0.42 -12.17 -10.90
CA GLY A 291 -1.68 -11.48 -11.15
C GLY A 291 -1.73 -10.80 -12.52
N CYS A 292 -0.61 -10.24 -12.99
CA CYS A 292 -0.51 -9.66 -14.33
C CYS A 292 -0.59 -10.73 -15.43
N ASN A 293 -0.01 -11.90 -15.19
CA ASN A 293 0.01 -12.99 -16.18
C ASN A 293 -1.31 -13.78 -16.23
N ALA A 294 -2.06 -13.83 -15.13
CA ALA A 294 -3.39 -14.43 -15.08
C ALA A 294 -4.41 -13.62 -15.90
N ALA A 295 -4.31 -12.29 -15.91
CA ALA A 295 -5.14 -11.41 -16.76
C ALA A 295 -4.86 -11.60 -18.25
N ALA A 296 -3.64 -12.01 -18.62
CA ALA A 296 -3.23 -12.24 -20.01
C ALA A 296 -3.63 -13.61 -20.58
N LYS A 297 -4.16 -14.54 -19.78
CA LYS A 297 -4.67 -15.82 -20.30
C LYS A 297 -6.12 -15.64 -20.73
N PRO A 298 -6.45 -15.73 -22.03
CA PRO A 298 -7.84 -15.85 -22.43
C PRO A 298 -8.44 -17.07 -21.72
N ASP A 299 -9.58 -16.89 -21.07
CA ASP A 299 -10.35 -18.02 -20.54
C ASP A 299 -10.90 -18.81 -21.73
N ILE A 300 -10.13 -19.83 -22.13
CA ILE A 300 -10.45 -20.70 -23.27
C ILE A 300 -11.83 -21.33 -23.07
N THR A 301 -12.23 -21.58 -21.82
CA THR A 301 -13.56 -22.10 -21.45
C THR A 301 -14.64 -21.07 -21.77
N ALA A 302 -14.44 -19.81 -21.36
CA ALA A 302 -15.37 -18.73 -21.67
C ALA A 302 -15.44 -18.45 -23.18
N ILE A 303 -14.30 -18.47 -23.87
CA ILE A 303 -14.23 -18.31 -25.33
C ILE A 303 -14.95 -19.46 -26.04
N TRP A 304 -14.71 -20.71 -25.63
CA TRP A 304 -15.37 -21.88 -26.19
C TRP A 304 -16.88 -21.81 -25.99
N ASN A 305 -17.33 -21.53 -24.76
CA ASN A 305 -18.76 -21.46 -24.45
C ASN A 305 -19.46 -20.28 -25.16
N THR A 306 -18.73 -19.21 -25.47
CA THR A 306 -19.25 -18.07 -26.23
C THR A 306 -19.26 -18.35 -27.74
N ALA A 307 -18.21 -18.99 -28.27
CA ALA A 307 -18.07 -19.28 -29.70
C ALA A 307 -18.91 -20.49 -30.14
N PHE A 308 -19.15 -21.44 -29.24
CA PHE A 308 -19.83 -22.71 -29.52
C PHE A 308 -20.90 -23.04 -28.46
N PRO A 309 -21.94 -22.19 -28.30
CA PRO A 309 -22.96 -22.38 -27.26
C PRO A 309 -23.79 -23.68 -27.44
N TRP A 310 -23.75 -24.29 -28.62
CA TRP A 310 -24.43 -25.55 -28.95
C TRP A 310 -23.56 -26.79 -28.70
N ALA A 311 -22.25 -26.64 -28.47
CA ALA A 311 -21.31 -27.75 -28.37
C ALA A 311 -21.16 -28.32 -26.94
N GLY A 312 -21.87 -27.77 -25.96
CA GLY A 312 -21.69 -28.12 -24.55
C GLY A 312 -20.42 -27.51 -23.94
N PRO A 313 -20.13 -27.79 -22.66
CA PRO A 313 -18.96 -27.24 -21.96
C PRO A 313 -17.66 -27.62 -22.65
N ALA A 314 -16.65 -26.75 -22.57
CA ALA A 314 -15.34 -26.98 -23.19
C ALA A 314 -14.76 -28.34 -22.78
N PRO A 315 -14.31 -29.18 -23.74
CA PRO A 315 -13.71 -30.47 -23.44
C PRO A 315 -12.44 -30.28 -22.60
N THR A 316 -12.30 -31.09 -21.55
CA THR A 316 -11.12 -31.05 -20.69
C THR A 316 -9.94 -31.72 -21.39
N LEU A 317 -8.71 -31.42 -20.93
CA LEU A 317 -7.51 -32.04 -21.49
C LEU A 317 -7.56 -33.59 -21.44
N ILE A 318 -8.33 -34.16 -20.50
CA ILE A 318 -8.56 -35.60 -20.35
C ILE A 318 -9.45 -36.16 -21.47
N ASP A 319 -10.40 -35.38 -21.99
CA ASP A 319 -11.32 -35.80 -23.05
C ASP A 319 -10.63 -35.92 -24.42
N LEU A 320 -9.47 -35.26 -24.59
CA LEU A 320 -8.70 -35.25 -25.84
C LEU A 320 -7.68 -36.38 -25.94
N ILE A 321 -7.41 -37.09 -24.84
CA ILE A 321 -6.50 -38.24 -24.78
C ILE A 321 -7.37 -39.47 -24.53
N GLY A 322 -8.02 -39.95 -25.58
CA GLY A 322 -8.91 -41.11 -25.51
C GLY A 322 -8.25 -42.32 -24.82
N SER A 323 -9.02 -42.98 -23.97
CA SER A 323 -8.68 -44.25 -23.31
C SER A 323 -8.69 -45.40 -24.32
N ASP A 324 -7.71 -45.45 -25.22
CA ASP A 324 -7.45 -46.62 -26.06
C ASP A 324 -6.39 -47.50 -25.39
N ALA A 325 -6.80 -48.21 -24.35
CA ALA A 325 -6.01 -49.29 -23.76
C ALA A 325 -6.93 -50.26 -23.02
N ASP A 326 -7.84 -50.94 -23.74
CA ASP A 326 -8.47 -52.20 -23.32
C ASP A 326 -9.34 -52.77 -24.46
N ALA A 327 -8.73 -53.40 -25.46
CA ALA A 327 -9.40 -54.36 -26.37
C ALA A 327 -8.38 -55.11 -27.25
N ALA A 328 -7.64 -56.06 -26.69
CA ALA A 328 -6.99 -57.13 -27.47
C ALA A 328 -6.66 -58.33 -26.56
N ALA A 329 -7.69 -59.01 -26.07
CA ALA A 329 -7.61 -60.39 -25.62
C ALA A 329 -8.91 -61.09 -26.02
N ASP A 330 -8.77 -62.34 -26.47
CA ASP A 330 -9.76 -63.29 -27.00
C ASP A 330 -10.29 -63.07 -28.44
N GLU A 331 -9.72 -63.83 -29.39
CA GLU A 331 -10.43 -64.97 -30.02
C GLU A 331 -9.43 -65.93 -30.70
N ASP A 332 -9.44 -67.19 -30.26
CA ASP A 332 -8.73 -68.35 -30.83
C ASP A 332 -9.43 -68.88 -32.10
N ALA A 333 -8.66 -69.17 -33.16
CA ALA A 333 -8.84 -70.30 -34.10
C ALA A 333 -7.62 -70.44 -35.05
#